data_AF-A0A525C7E2-F1
#
_entry.id   AF-A0A525C7E2-F1
#
_cell.length_a   1.000
_cell.length_b   1.000
_cell.length_c   1.000
_cell.angle_alpha   90.00
_cell.angle_beta   90.00
_cell.angle_gamma   90.00
#
_symmetry.space_group_name_H-M   'P 1'
#
loop_
_entity.id
_entity.type
_entity.pdbx_description
1 polymer ?
#
loop_
_entity_poly.entity_id
_entity_poly.type
_entity_poly.pdbx_seq_one_letter_code
_entity_poly.pdbx_strand_id
1 'polypeptide(L)'
;MKTKLPPNLILLMAILTTIMACQATEDVYLFMSEGLHPPLISSIKMTSPQRIEVHSDSPLLSAGLQLEPHIAITDSGTEGKLAWFELTEPVAIGERYAAMTVLSNDRGHSAQSLNWIYGFNPNPAGLFLNEIIVAGSGNNPDCLEILVTESGNAGGAAWFLGTAAVHEAAYFFPAIEVNAGDYILLHVQAEGLPEEVDELDGDLAASGGKLSHTAARDLWLSEPVGLPGTNAVLSLYEQADGPISDCIIYSNRTNDSDTTYRGFGTSRMLAWIEAVESENVWETAGSLLRPEDCVNPDGSTGTRSINRAWPYQDTDSKNDWHIVPTLGASFGEDNSNEVYAP
;
A
#
# COMPACT_ATOMS: atom_id res chain seq x y z
N MET A 1 -77.84 20.65 33.64
CA MET A 1 -77.53 19.32 34.22
C MET A 1 -76.24 18.83 33.57
N LYS A 2 -75.14 18.72 34.32
CA LYS A 2 -73.85 18.21 33.80
C LYS A 2 -73.92 16.68 33.76
N THR A 3 -74.06 16.10 32.58
CA THR A 3 -74.02 14.65 32.36
C THR A 3 -72.58 14.16 32.57
N LYS A 4 -72.32 13.57 33.74
CA LYS A 4 -71.06 12.87 34.00
C LYS A 4 -71.04 11.58 33.18
N LEU A 5 -70.06 11.41 32.30
CA LEU A 5 -69.83 10.11 31.66
C LEU A 5 -69.55 9.05 32.75
N PRO A 6 -70.07 7.83 32.61
CA PRO A 6 -69.80 6.77 33.55
C PRO A 6 -68.30 6.42 33.52
N PRO A 7 -67.68 6.18 34.69
CA PRO A 7 -66.23 5.96 34.80
C PRO A 7 -65.74 4.77 33.96
N ASN A 8 -66.60 3.78 33.72
CA ASN A 8 -66.30 2.62 32.87
C ASN A 8 -66.15 2.98 31.39
N LEU A 9 -66.83 4.03 30.91
CA LEU A 9 -66.74 4.48 29.51
C LEU A 9 -65.46 5.29 29.25
N ILE A 10 -64.98 6.01 30.27
CA ILE A 10 -63.70 6.74 30.22
C ILE A 10 -62.54 5.73 30.22
N LEU A 11 -62.63 4.67 31.03
CA LEU A 11 -61.64 3.60 31.07
C LEU A 11 -61.60 2.83 29.73
N LEU A 12 -62.76 2.54 29.14
CA LEU A 12 -62.83 1.85 27.85
C LEU A 12 -62.27 2.72 26.70
N MET A 13 -62.54 4.03 26.70
CA MET A 13 -61.95 4.96 25.72
C MET A 13 -60.43 5.11 25.89
N ALA A 14 -59.91 5.14 27.12
CA ALA A 14 -58.48 5.20 27.39
C ALA A 14 -57.73 3.91 26.99
N ILE A 15 -58.40 2.75 27.13
CA ILE A 15 -57.88 1.46 26.66
C ILE A 15 -57.90 1.40 25.12
N LEU A 16 -58.94 1.93 24.47
CA LEU A 16 -59.03 1.93 23.00
C LEU A 16 -57.99 2.85 22.34
N THR A 17 -57.66 4.00 22.95
CA THR A 17 -56.62 4.91 22.44
C THR A 17 -55.20 4.40 22.68
N THR A 18 -54.97 3.59 23.72
CA THR A 18 -53.65 2.98 23.99
C THR A 18 -53.36 1.77 23.11
N ILE A 19 -54.38 1.00 22.70
CA ILE A 19 -54.21 -0.12 21.76
C ILE A 19 -53.93 0.39 20.34
N MET A 20 -54.49 1.54 19.93
CA MET A 20 -54.17 2.16 18.63
C MET A 20 -52.84 2.95 18.61
N ALA A 21 -52.31 3.32 19.78
CA ALA A 21 -51.04 4.06 19.87
C ALA A 21 -49.79 3.16 19.84
N CYS A 22 -49.95 1.84 19.83
CA CYS A 22 -48.85 0.87 19.89
C CYS A 22 -48.75 -0.02 18.64
N GLN A 23 -49.28 0.44 17.51
CA GLN A 23 -48.73 0.02 16.21
C GLN A 23 -47.61 0.99 15.88
N ALA A 24 -46.42 0.73 16.42
CA ALA A 24 -45.22 1.15 15.71
C ALA A 24 -45.37 0.58 14.30
N THR A 25 -45.58 1.45 13.31
CA THR A 25 -45.68 1.05 11.92
C THR A 25 -44.45 0.23 11.56
N GLU A 26 -44.59 -0.81 10.74
CA GLU A 26 -43.46 -1.58 10.20
C GLU A 26 -42.35 -0.64 9.67
N ASP A 27 -42.73 0.54 9.18
CA ASP A 27 -41.85 1.63 8.76
C ASP A 27 -40.81 2.06 9.82
N VAL A 28 -41.16 2.10 11.10
CA VAL A 28 -40.21 2.52 12.16
C VAL A 28 -39.18 1.42 12.45
N TYR A 29 -39.60 0.15 12.38
CA TYR A 29 -38.67 -0.97 12.48
C TYR A 29 -37.78 -1.06 11.24
N LEU A 30 -38.29 -0.77 10.04
CA LEU A 30 -37.48 -0.66 8.81
C LEU A 30 -36.42 0.43 8.94
N PHE A 31 -36.79 1.58 9.51
CA PHE A 31 -35.89 2.72 9.77
C PHE A 31 -34.76 2.38 10.77
N MET A 32 -34.99 1.44 11.69
CA MET A 32 -34.04 1.11 12.78
C MET A 32 -33.28 -0.20 12.58
N SER A 33 -33.77 -1.12 11.75
CA SER A 33 -33.18 -2.46 11.56
C SER A 33 -32.34 -2.59 10.28
N GLU A 34 -32.50 -1.67 9.34
CA GLU A 34 -31.93 -1.78 8.01
C GLU A 34 -31.29 -0.44 7.63
N GLY A 35 -29.95 -0.41 7.64
CA GLY A 35 -29.10 0.79 7.59
C GLY A 35 -29.62 1.96 6.75
N LEU A 36 -29.70 3.13 7.40
CA LEU A 36 -30.05 4.43 6.82
C LEU A 36 -28.88 5.12 6.09
N HIS A 37 -27.75 4.43 5.94
CA HIS A 37 -26.58 5.03 5.34
C HIS A 37 -26.56 4.80 3.82
N PRO A 38 -25.95 5.73 3.06
CA PRO A 38 -25.54 5.46 1.70
C PRO A 38 -24.61 4.25 1.59
N PRO A 39 -24.57 3.58 0.42
CA PRO A 39 -23.60 2.52 0.17
C PRO A 39 -22.18 3.06 0.28
N LEU A 40 -21.33 2.37 1.04
CA LEU A 40 -19.91 2.67 1.16
C LEU A 40 -19.11 1.75 0.25
N ILE A 41 -18.06 2.28 -0.37
CA ILE A 41 -17.12 1.48 -1.16
C ILE A 41 -16.21 0.74 -0.19
N SER A 42 -16.23 -0.60 -0.27
CA SER A 42 -15.29 -1.44 0.47
C SER A 42 -14.01 -1.68 -0.34
N SER A 43 -14.09 -1.73 -1.66
CA SER A 43 -12.92 -1.82 -2.55
C SER A 43 -13.27 -1.37 -3.96
N ILE A 44 -12.29 -0.84 -4.69
CA ILE A 44 -12.39 -0.54 -6.12
C ILE A 44 -11.04 -0.88 -6.77
N LYS A 45 -11.05 -1.65 -7.84
CA LYS A 45 -9.81 -2.04 -8.54
C LYS A 45 -10.05 -2.47 -9.98
N MET A 46 -8.98 -2.46 -10.78
CA MET A 46 -8.97 -3.17 -12.06
C MET A 46 -8.88 -4.68 -11.81
N THR A 47 -9.64 -5.49 -12.55
CA THR A 47 -9.55 -6.97 -12.53
C THR A 47 -9.09 -7.56 -13.85
N SER A 48 -9.02 -6.73 -14.89
CA SER A 48 -8.40 -7.01 -16.18
C SER A 48 -7.97 -5.67 -16.79
N PRO A 49 -7.28 -5.64 -17.95
CA PRO A 49 -6.94 -4.39 -18.63
C PRO A 49 -8.15 -3.49 -18.95
N GLN A 50 -9.37 -4.05 -19.01
CA GLN A 50 -10.58 -3.33 -19.42
C GLN A 50 -11.72 -3.39 -18.41
N ARG A 51 -11.51 -3.99 -17.23
CA ARG A 51 -12.59 -4.22 -16.27
C ARG A 51 -12.28 -3.62 -14.91
N ILE A 52 -13.21 -2.80 -14.41
CA ILE A 52 -13.19 -2.26 -13.05
C ILE A 52 -14.30 -2.90 -12.24
N GLU A 53 -13.98 -3.29 -11.02
CA GLU A 53 -14.94 -3.80 -10.04
C GLU A 53 -14.97 -2.92 -8.80
N VAL A 54 -16.17 -2.56 -8.37
CA VAL A 54 -16.45 -1.76 -7.17
C VAL A 54 -17.31 -2.61 -6.23
N HIS A 55 -16.77 -2.91 -5.05
CA HIS A 55 -17.51 -3.61 -4.00
C HIS A 55 -18.04 -2.61 -2.99
N SER A 56 -19.25 -2.88 -2.50
CA SER A 56 -19.91 -2.07 -1.47
C SER A 56 -20.24 -2.88 -0.21
N ASP A 57 -20.46 -2.17 0.89
CA ASP A 57 -20.97 -2.73 2.14
C ASP A 57 -22.44 -3.18 2.05
N SER A 58 -23.19 -2.71 1.07
CA SER A 58 -24.63 -2.93 0.91
C SER A 58 -25.02 -3.22 -0.56
N PRO A 59 -26.19 -3.86 -0.80
CA PRO A 59 -26.64 -4.13 -2.16
C PRO A 59 -26.87 -2.87 -2.99
N LEU A 60 -26.52 -2.94 -4.28
CA LEU A 60 -26.53 -1.83 -5.22
C LEU A 60 -27.70 -1.95 -6.21
N LEU A 61 -28.47 -0.88 -6.31
CA LEU A 61 -29.50 -0.69 -7.34
C LEU A 61 -28.89 -0.17 -8.64
N SER A 62 -27.94 0.76 -8.54
CA SER A 62 -27.27 1.34 -9.71
C SER A 62 -25.86 1.83 -9.34
N ALA A 63 -24.99 1.85 -10.34
CA ALA A 63 -23.65 2.41 -10.19
C ALA A 63 -23.26 3.21 -11.45
N GLY A 64 -22.49 4.27 -11.24
CA GLY A 64 -21.87 5.07 -12.29
C GLY A 64 -20.38 5.23 -12.01
N LEU A 65 -19.59 5.32 -13.07
CA LEU A 65 -18.15 5.52 -13.01
C LEU A 65 -17.73 6.55 -14.07
N GLN A 66 -16.81 7.42 -13.69
CA GLN A 66 -16.07 8.29 -14.58
C GLN A 66 -14.59 8.22 -14.23
N LEU A 67 -13.75 8.05 -15.25
CA LEU A 67 -12.30 8.02 -15.11
C LEU A 67 -11.68 9.35 -15.56
N GLU A 68 -10.55 9.70 -14.95
CA GLU A 68 -9.61 10.70 -15.42
C GLU A 68 -8.19 10.11 -15.41
N PRO A 69 -7.49 10.01 -16.57
CA PRO A 69 -7.96 10.36 -17.92
C PRO A 69 -9.25 9.64 -18.35
N HIS A 70 -10.05 10.29 -19.19
CA HIS A 70 -11.33 9.75 -19.63
C HIS A 70 -11.16 8.50 -20.50
N ILE A 71 -11.79 7.42 -20.08
CA ILE A 71 -12.01 6.21 -20.88
C ILE A 71 -13.51 5.91 -20.88
N ALA A 72 -14.05 5.60 -22.06
CA ALA A 72 -15.48 5.33 -22.21
C ALA A 72 -15.83 3.92 -21.69
N ILE A 73 -17.05 3.80 -21.15
CA ILE A 73 -17.59 2.54 -20.63
C ILE A 73 -18.47 1.91 -21.73
N THR A 74 -18.17 0.68 -22.12
CA THR A 74 -18.96 -0.08 -23.11
C THR A 74 -20.14 -0.80 -22.49
N ASP A 75 -19.98 -1.28 -21.27
CA ASP A 75 -20.98 -2.07 -20.56
C ASP A 75 -20.79 -1.91 -19.04
N SER A 76 -21.87 -2.04 -18.29
CA SER A 76 -21.82 -1.98 -16.83
C SER A 76 -23.02 -2.67 -16.20
N GLY A 77 -22.87 -3.07 -14.94
CA GLY A 77 -23.94 -3.72 -14.21
C GLY A 77 -23.72 -3.74 -12.70
N THR A 78 -24.75 -4.16 -11.98
CA THR A 78 -24.69 -4.44 -10.55
C THR A 78 -25.20 -5.85 -10.25
N GLU A 79 -24.57 -6.51 -9.29
CA GLU A 79 -24.98 -7.82 -8.77
C GLU A 79 -24.76 -7.86 -7.26
N GLY A 80 -25.85 -7.84 -6.48
CA GLY A 80 -25.76 -7.77 -5.03
C GLY A 80 -24.95 -6.55 -4.59
N LYS A 81 -23.78 -6.77 -4.00
CA LYS A 81 -22.88 -5.72 -3.48
C LYS A 81 -21.78 -5.30 -4.47
N LEU A 82 -21.79 -5.83 -5.69
CA LEU A 82 -20.77 -5.59 -6.71
C LEU A 82 -21.35 -4.68 -7.81
N ALA A 83 -20.56 -3.73 -8.27
CA ALA A 83 -20.72 -3.08 -9.56
C ALA A 83 -19.50 -3.36 -10.43
N TRP A 84 -19.72 -3.54 -11.73
CA TRP A 84 -18.65 -3.74 -12.70
C TRP A 84 -18.81 -2.80 -13.90
N PHE A 85 -17.68 -2.43 -14.50
CA PHE A 85 -17.62 -1.55 -15.66
C PHE A 85 -16.60 -2.10 -16.65
N GLU A 86 -17.02 -2.26 -17.90
CA GLU A 86 -16.16 -2.63 -19.03
C GLU A 86 -15.77 -1.37 -19.82
N LEU A 87 -14.48 -1.21 -20.09
CA LEU A 87 -13.89 -0.07 -20.75
C LEU A 87 -13.74 -0.32 -22.26
N THR A 88 -13.84 0.74 -23.06
CA THR A 88 -13.68 0.67 -24.53
C THR A 88 -12.28 0.25 -24.97
N GLU A 89 -11.27 0.55 -24.16
CA GLU A 89 -9.86 0.32 -24.46
C GLU A 89 -9.12 -0.06 -23.17
N PRO A 90 -8.02 -0.81 -23.27
CA PRO A 90 -7.24 -1.19 -22.11
C PRO A 90 -6.57 0.03 -21.48
N VAL A 91 -6.51 0.05 -20.14
CA VAL A 91 -5.68 0.99 -19.39
C VAL A 91 -4.20 0.68 -19.55
N ALA A 92 -3.34 1.68 -19.43
CA ALA A 92 -1.90 1.46 -19.39
C ALA A 92 -1.48 0.79 -18.08
N ILE A 93 -0.52 -0.13 -18.15
CA ILE A 93 -0.06 -0.91 -16.98
C ILE A 93 0.48 0.02 -15.90
N GLY A 94 -0.02 -0.13 -14.67
CA GLY A 94 0.44 0.63 -13.51
C GLY A 94 0.07 2.12 -13.51
N GLU A 95 -0.52 2.66 -14.58
CA GLU A 95 -0.89 4.07 -14.66
C GLU A 95 -2.02 4.39 -13.68
N ARG A 96 -1.96 5.56 -13.05
CA ARG A 96 -2.93 5.98 -12.04
C ARG A 96 -4.11 6.72 -12.67
N TYR A 97 -5.32 6.26 -12.40
CA TYR A 97 -6.58 6.86 -12.84
C TYR A 97 -7.39 7.36 -11.64
N ALA A 98 -7.98 8.55 -11.77
CA ALA A 98 -8.96 9.06 -10.82
C ALA A 98 -10.33 8.46 -11.15
N ALA A 99 -10.89 7.64 -10.27
CA ALA A 99 -12.17 6.99 -10.42
C ALA A 99 -13.24 7.70 -9.58
N MET A 100 -14.07 8.51 -10.24
CA MET A 100 -15.26 9.10 -9.66
C MET A 100 -16.42 8.11 -9.77
N THR A 101 -16.89 7.61 -8.64
CA THR A 101 -17.94 6.59 -8.55
C THR A 101 -19.20 7.17 -7.92
N VAL A 102 -20.35 6.78 -8.42
CA VAL A 102 -21.66 7.09 -7.83
C VAL A 102 -22.39 5.78 -7.60
N LEU A 103 -22.71 5.47 -6.35
CA LEU A 103 -23.40 4.24 -5.95
C LEU A 103 -24.78 4.59 -5.39
N SER A 104 -25.79 3.81 -5.74
CA SER A 104 -27.14 3.92 -5.17
C SER A 104 -27.63 2.55 -4.72
N ASN A 105 -28.30 2.48 -3.57
CA ASN A 105 -28.94 1.25 -3.09
C ASN A 105 -30.44 1.22 -3.42
N ASP A 106 -31.08 0.09 -3.18
CA ASP A 106 -32.51 -0.15 -3.40
C ASP A 106 -33.44 0.65 -2.47
N ARG A 107 -32.86 1.24 -1.41
CA ARG A 107 -33.54 2.14 -0.47
C ARG A 107 -33.50 3.62 -0.88
N GLY A 108 -32.88 3.93 -2.02
CA GLY A 108 -32.81 5.29 -2.57
C GLY A 108 -31.73 6.18 -1.94
N HIS A 109 -30.82 5.63 -1.15
CA HIS A 109 -29.62 6.36 -0.71
C HIS A 109 -28.53 6.26 -1.77
N SER A 110 -27.80 7.37 -1.97
CA SER A 110 -26.67 7.44 -2.90
C SER A 110 -25.46 8.10 -2.26
N ALA A 111 -24.28 7.67 -2.71
CA ALA A 111 -22.99 8.24 -2.33
C ALA A 111 -22.14 8.46 -3.58
N GLN A 112 -21.30 9.49 -3.53
CA GLN A 112 -20.26 9.74 -4.51
C GLN A 112 -18.90 9.64 -3.83
N SER A 113 -17.94 9.00 -4.48
CA SER A 113 -16.58 8.86 -3.98
C SER A 113 -15.56 9.03 -5.11
N LEU A 114 -14.42 9.64 -4.78
CA LEU A 114 -13.26 9.76 -5.64
C LEU A 114 -12.16 8.85 -5.08
N ASN A 115 -11.72 7.89 -5.88
CA ASN A 115 -10.66 6.94 -5.51
C ASN A 115 -9.57 6.96 -6.58
N TRP A 116 -8.35 6.61 -6.18
CA TRP A 116 -7.30 6.28 -7.15
C TRP A 116 -7.35 4.80 -7.44
N ILE A 117 -7.23 4.43 -8.72
CA ILE A 117 -7.03 3.05 -9.16
C ILE A 117 -5.80 2.99 -10.07
N TYR A 118 -5.17 1.82 -10.15
CA TYR A 118 -3.99 1.61 -10.96
C TYR A 118 -4.29 0.63 -12.08
N GLY A 119 -3.69 0.89 -13.25
CA GLY A 119 -3.90 0.08 -14.42
C GLY A 119 -3.41 -1.36 -14.22
N PHE A 120 -4.19 -2.31 -14.69
CA PHE A 120 -3.96 -3.74 -14.45
C PHE A 120 -2.65 -4.21 -15.11
N ASN A 121 -1.79 -4.85 -14.32
CA ASN A 121 -0.62 -5.55 -14.83
C ASN A 121 -0.94 -7.04 -15.05
N PRO A 122 -1.01 -7.53 -16.30
CA PRO A 122 -1.33 -8.94 -16.57
C PRO A 122 -0.17 -9.91 -16.29
N ASN A 123 1.04 -9.39 -16.07
CA ASN A 123 2.25 -10.19 -15.91
C ASN A 123 3.20 -9.51 -14.92
N PRO A 124 2.85 -9.40 -13.63
CA PRO A 124 3.69 -8.73 -12.65
C PRO A 124 5.04 -9.44 -12.48
N ALA A 125 6.11 -8.65 -12.34
CA ALA A 125 7.42 -9.16 -11.95
C ALA A 125 7.49 -9.42 -10.44
N GLY A 126 8.26 -10.42 -10.03
CA GLY A 126 8.58 -10.66 -8.63
C GLY A 126 9.73 -9.76 -8.21
N LEU A 127 9.53 -8.90 -7.20
CA LEU A 127 10.49 -7.89 -6.76
C LEU A 127 10.81 -8.03 -5.27
N PHE A 128 12.09 -8.00 -4.92
CA PHE A 128 12.57 -8.11 -3.54
C PHE A 128 13.65 -7.07 -3.23
N LEU A 129 13.57 -6.44 -2.07
CA LEU A 129 14.63 -5.59 -1.53
C LEU A 129 15.88 -6.45 -1.29
N ASN A 130 17.00 -6.04 -1.85
CA ASN A 130 18.23 -6.84 -1.90
C ASN A 130 19.40 -6.20 -1.14
N GLU A 131 19.65 -4.92 -1.36
CA GLU A 131 20.77 -4.19 -0.74
C GLU A 131 20.38 -2.73 -0.50
N ILE A 132 20.75 -2.14 0.64
CA ILE A 132 20.40 -0.75 0.97
C ILE A 132 21.56 0.04 1.62
N ILE A 133 21.62 1.33 1.30
CA ILE A 133 22.41 2.35 2.02
C ILE A 133 21.46 3.32 2.71
N VAL A 134 21.41 3.30 4.05
CA VAL A 134 20.48 4.12 4.87
C VAL A 134 21.16 5.30 5.58
N ALA A 135 22.45 5.49 5.35
CA ALA A 135 23.29 6.52 5.97
C ALA A 135 24.38 6.96 4.98
N GLY A 136 23.92 7.35 3.80
CA GLY A 136 24.71 7.73 2.66
C GLY A 136 25.66 8.89 2.93
N SER A 137 26.62 9.03 2.04
CA SER A 137 27.59 10.10 2.02
C SER A 137 27.54 10.81 0.68
N GLY A 138 28.23 11.94 0.56
CA GLY A 138 28.29 12.67 -0.70
C GLY A 138 28.75 11.81 -1.90
N ASN A 139 29.55 10.74 -1.72
CA ASN A 139 30.01 9.89 -2.81
C ASN A 139 29.19 8.59 -2.99
N ASN A 140 28.45 8.20 -1.96
CA ASN A 140 27.63 6.99 -1.94
C ASN A 140 26.30 7.38 -1.27
N PRO A 141 25.39 8.04 -2.01
CA PRO A 141 24.13 8.51 -1.48
C PRO A 141 23.24 7.34 -1.03
N ASP A 142 22.12 7.67 -0.36
CA ASP A 142 21.11 6.67 -0.04
C ASP A 142 20.53 6.08 -1.32
N CYS A 143 20.56 4.77 -1.40
CA CYS A 143 20.13 3.98 -2.55
C CYS A 143 19.63 2.63 -2.04
N LEU A 144 18.68 2.05 -2.75
CA LEU A 144 18.25 0.69 -2.54
C LEU A 144 18.30 -0.08 -3.85
N GLU A 145 18.62 -1.36 -3.75
CA GLU A 145 18.56 -2.31 -4.83
C GLU A 145 17.41 -3.28 -4.63
N ILE A 146 16.78 -3.60 -5.74
CA ILE A 146 15.71 -4.56 -5.85
C ILE A 146 16.17 -5.66 -6.80
N LEU A 147 16.12 -6.90 -6.34
CA LEU A 147 16.35 -8.09 -7.15
C LEU A 147 15.03 -8.52 -7.78
N VAL A 148 15.08 -8.80 -9.08
CA VAL A 148 13.96 -9.40 -9.81
C VAL A 148 14.02 -10.91 -9.64
N THR A 149 13.06 -11.49 -8.91
CA THR A 149 13.01 -12.93 -8.64
C THR A 149 12.17 -13.69 -9.68
N GLU A 150 11.18 -13.02 -10.28
CA GLU A 150 10.35 -13.56 -11.35
C GLU A 150 10.27 -12.58 -12.52
N SER A 151 10.43 -13.08 -13.75
CA SER A 151 10.41 -12.23 -14.95
C SER A 151 9.00 -11.71 -15.20
N GLY A 152 8.88 -10.45 -15.62
CA GLY A 152 7.61 -9.84 -15.94
C GLY A 152 7.71 -8.35 -16.14
N ASN A 153 6.59 -7.66 -15.92
CA ASN A 153 6.49 -6.21 -15.97
C ASN A 153 6.47 -5.65 -14.55
N ALA A 154 7.33 -4.69 -14.22
CA ALA A 154 7.35 -4.06 -12.89
C ALA A 154 6.23 -3.02 -12.70
N GLY A 155 5.50 -2.68 -13.76
CA GLY A 155 4.51 -1.60 -13.73
C GLY A 155 3.39 -1.85 -12.73
N GLY A 156 3.08 -0.82 -11.94
CA GLY A 156 2.04 -0.87 -10.91
C GLY A 156 2.54 -1.31 -9.55
N ALA A 157 3.70 -1.98 -9.47
CA ALA A 157 4.40 -2.17 -8.21
C ALA A 157 4.72 -0.81 -7.58
N ALA A 158 4.89 -0.80 -6.27
CA ALA A 158 5.22 0.42 -5.55
C ALA A 158 6.21 0.15 -4.42
N TRP A 159 7.15 1.09 -4.26
CA TRP A 159 8.00 1.19 -3.10
C TRP A 159 7.51 2.32 -2.21
N PHE A 160 7.58 2.14 -0.89
CA PHE A 160 7.31 3.18 0.09
C PHE A 160 8.40 3.24 1.15
N LEU A 161 8.75 4.49 1.55
CA LEU A 161 9.32 4.76 2.86
C LEU A 161 8.16 4.84 3.86
N GLY A 162 7.84 3.72 4.48
CA GLY A 162 6.65 3.50 5.30
C GLY A 162 5.80 2.36 4.72
N THR A 163 4.52 2.62 4.50
CA THR A 163 3.53 1.69 3.93
C THR A 163 2.56 2.44 3.01
N ALA A 164 1.77 1.74 2.20
CA ALA A 164 0.79 2.39 1.31
C ALA A 164 -0.19 3.30 2.08
N ALA A 165 -0.60 2.91 3.30
CA ALA A 165 -1.51 3.68 4.13
C ALA A 165 -0.88 4.94 4.74
N VAL A 166 0.38 4.85 5.17
CA VAL A 166 1.12 5.95 5.81
C VAL A 166 2.57 5.87 5.36
N HIS A 167 3.05 6.88 4.63
CA HIS A 167 4.43 6.94 4.13
C HIS A 167 4.97 8.38 4.10
N GLU A 168 6.29 8.50 4.01
CA GLU A 168 7.00 9.75 3.75
C GLU A 168 7.32 9.95 2.27
N ALA A 169 7.56 8.85 1.56
CA ALA A 169 7.82 8.84 0.13
C ALA A 169 7.25 7.58 -0.51
N ALA A 170 6.97 7.68 -1.80
CA ALA A 170 6.51 6.58 -2.63
C ALA A 170 7.18 6.66 -4.00
N TYR A 171 7.51 5.51 -4.57
CA TYR A 171 7.89 5.38 -5.97
C TYR A 171 6.98 4.36 -6.62
N PHE A 172 6.33 4.74 -7.73
CA PHE A 172 5.46 3.87 -8.50
C PHE A 172 6.23 3.41 -9.73
N PHE A 173 6.44 2.11 -9.84
CA PHE A 173 7.27 1.57 -10.90
C PHE A 173 6.58 1.79 -12.26
N PRO A 174 7.30 2.34 -13.26
CA PRO A 174 6.80 2.44 -14.61
C PRO A 174 6.64 1.05 -15.23
N ALA A 175 5.88 0.97 -16.33
CA ALA A 175 5.74 -0.28 -17.07
C ALA A 175 7.05 -0.64 -17.80
N ILE A 176 7.87 -1.46 -17.15
CA ILE A 176 9.17 -1.92 -17.67
C ILE A 176 9.22 -3.44 -17.64
N GLU A 177 9.71 -4.06 -18.71
CA GLU A 177 9.97 -5.49 -18.75
C GLU A 177 11.32 -5.80 -18.10
N VAL A 178 11.32 -6.78 -17.20
CA VAL A 178 12.48 -7.24 -16.44
C VAL A 178 12.55 -8.76 -16.41
N ASN A 179 13.76 -9.29 -16.34
CA ASN A 179 14.03 -10.72 -16.26
C ASN A 179 14.44 -11.12 -14.86
N ALA A 180 14.17 -12.37 -14.49
CA ALA A 180 14.65 -12.92 -13.24
C ALA A 180 16.19 -12.88 -13.21
N GLY A 181 16.75 -12.34 -12.14
CA GLY A 181 18.17 -12.05 -11.97
C GLY A 181 18.58 -10.64 -12.40
N ASP A 182 17.68 -9.83 -12.96
CA ASP A 182 17.94 -8.40 -13.17
C ASP A 182 17.92 -7.66 -11.82
N TYR A 183 18.66 -6.54 -11.77
CA TYR A 183 18.71 -5.63 -10.62
C TYR A 183 18.10 -4.28 -10.99
N ILE A 184 17.38 -3.67 -10.06
CA ILE A 184 16.86 -2.30 -10.18
C ILE A 184 17.42 -1.48 -9.03
N LEU A 185 18.10 -0.38 -9.34
CA LEU A 185 18.56 0.60 -8.37
C LEU A 185 17.53 1.73 -8.29
N LEU A 186 16.96 1.94 -7.10
CA LEU A 186 16.13 3.10 -6.83
C LEU A 186 16.93 4.11 -5.99
N HIS A 187 17.34 5.19 -6.66
CA HIS A 187 18.07 6.30 -6.08
C HIS A 187 17.11 7.26 -5.39
N VAL A 188 17.12 7.25 -4.05
CA VAL A 188 16.21 8.05 -3.21
C VAL A 188 16.81 9.37 -2.74
N GLN A 189 18.07 9.61 -3.11
CA GLN A 189 18.84 10.82 -2.79
C GLN A 189 19.60 11.33 -4.03
N ALA A 190 18.87 11.65 -5.09
CA ALA A 190 19.43 12.20 -6.34
C ALA A 190 20.15 13.54 -6.14
N GLU A 191 21.15 13.85 -6.98
CA GLU A 191 21.89 15.11 -6.97
C GLU A 191 21.20 16.22 -7.78
N GLY A 192 20.19 15.88 -8.59
CA GLY A 192 19.49 16.77 -9.50
C GLY A 192 20.27 17.05 -10.79
N LEU A 193 21.09 16.09 -11.25
CA LEU A 193 21.91 16.23 -12.44
C LEU A 193 21.11 15.83 -13.70
N PRO A 194 21.33 16.48 -14.87
CA PRO A 194 20.60 16.14 -16.11
C PRO A 194 20.80 14.70 -16.60
N GLU A 195 21.92 14.08 -16.22
CA GLU A 195 22.23 12.68 -16.53
C GLU A 195 21.54 11.66 -15.60
N GLU A 196 20.94 12.09 -14.49
CA GLU A 196 20.14 11.22 -13.60
C GLU A 196 18.76 11.00 -14.25
N VAL A 197 18.70 10.01 -15.13
CA VAL A 197 17.51 9.69 -15.93
C VAL A 197 17.04 8.27 -15.64
N ASP A 198 15.72 8.10 -15.56
CA ASP A 198 15.12 6.78 -15.44
C ASP A 198 15.39 5.95 -16.69
N GLU A 199 15.94 4.75 -16.50
CA GLU A 199 16.17 3.79 -17.56
C GLU A 199 14.89 2.99 -17.80
N LEU A 200 14.07 3.45 -18.75
CA LEU A 200 12.77 2.84 -19.05
C LEU A 200 12.82 1.80 -20.18
N ASP A 201 13.88 1.83 -21.00
CA ASP A 201 14.05 0.99 -22.17
C ASP A 201 15.15 -0.07 -21.94
N GLY A 202 15.69 -0.68 -23.00
CA GLY A 202 16.73 -1.71 -22.91
C GLY A 202 18.17 -1.20 -22.74
N ASP A 203 18.38 0.12 -22.64
CA ASP A 203 19.71 0.73 -22.48
C ASP A 203 19.99 1.00 -20.99
N LEU A 204 20.69 0.07 -20.33
CA LEU A 204 21.09 0.16 -18.91
C LEU A 204 22.35 1.03 -18.68
N ALA A 205 22.83 1.73 -19.71
CA ALA A 205 23.95 2.66 -19.59
C ALA A 205 23.51 4.09 -19.90
N ALA A 206 22.21 4.34 -19.93
CA ALA A 206 21.65 5.64 -20.27
C ALA A 206 21.72 6.61 -19.09
N SER A 207 21.65 6.08 -17.86
CA SER A 207 21.76 6.87 -16.64
C SER A 207 23.21 7.22 -16.29
N GLY A 208 23.39 8.41 -15.72
CA GLY A 208 24.60 8.83 -15.04
C GLY A 208 24.30 9.13 -13.57
N GLY A 209 25.20 9.85 -12.91
CA GLY A 209 25.08 10.14 -11.48
C GLY A 209 25.75 9.09 -10.60
N LYS A 210 25.73 9.33 -9.29
CA LYS A 210 26.40 8.45 -8.33
C LYS A 210 25.65 7.15 -8.16
N LEU A 211 26.40 6.06 -8.03
CA LEU A 211 25.89 4.69 -7.92
C LEU A 211 25.09 4.20 -9.14
N SER A 212 25.05 4.95 -10.25
CA SER A 212 24.58 4.41 -11.54
C SER A 212 25.41 3.20 -11.96
N HIS A 213 24.78 2.19 -12.53
CA HIS A 213 25.42 0.91 -12.77
C HIS A 213 24.95 0.21 -14.04
N THR A 214 25.88 -0.10 -14.95
CA THR A 214 25.56 -0.65 -16.28
C THR A 214 24.98 -2.07 -16.30
N ALA A 215 24.94 -2.75 -15.15
CA ALA A 215 24.34 -4.07 -15.00
C ALA A 215 23.02 -4.06 -14.21
N ALA A 216 22.59 -2.89 -13.74
CA ALA A 216 21.32 -2.69 -13.07
C ALA A 216 20.53 -1.61 -13.79
N ARG A 217 19.22 -1.56 -13.57
CA ARG A 217 18.37 -0.50 -14.10
C ARG A 217 18.32 0.66 -13.10
N ASP A 218 18.76 1.82 -13.52
CA ASP A 218 18.76 3.02 -12.68
C ASP A 218 17.43 3.78 -12.74
N LEU A 219 16.78 3.93 -11.60
CA LEU A 219 15.54 4.69 -11.41
C LEU A 219 15.73 5.75 -10.30
N TRP A 220 15.15 6.92 -10.48
CA TRP A 220 15.42 8.10 -9.67
C TRP A 220 14.14 8.65 -9.05
N LEU A 221 14.14 8.79 -7.73
CA LEU A 221 13.06 9.47 -7.04
C LEU A 221 13.10 10.97 -7.35
N SER A 222 12.04 11.48 -7.98
CA SER A 222 11.97 12.88 -8.43
C SER A 222 12.09 13.90 -7.30
N GLU A 223 11.62 13.55 -6.10
CA GLU A 223 11.75 14.35 -4.89
C GLU A 223 12.66 13.61 -3.90
N PRO A 224 13.96 13.96 -3.83
CA PRO A 224 14.91 13.32 -2.93
C PRO A 224 14.48 13.43 -1.47
N VAL A 225 14.37 12.30 -0.78
CA VAL A 225 14.01 12.22 0.65
C VAL A 225 15.13 11.66 1.51
N GLY A 226 16.03 10.86 0.92
CA GLY A 226 17.00 10.07 1.65
C GLY A 226 16.34 9.01 2.54
N LEU A 227 17.15 8.25 3.26
CA LEU A 227 16.70 7.22 4.19
C LEU A 227 17.08 7.60 5.62
N PRO A 228 16.17 7.45 6.60
CA PRO A 228 16.52 7.68 7.99
C PRO A 228 17.60 6.69 8.45
N GLY A 229 18.67 7.14 9.10
CA GLY A 229 19.73 6.23 9.58
C GLY A 229 19.43 5.50 10.89
N THR A 230 18.34 5.84 11.59
CA THR A 230 18.02 5.33 12.93
C THR A 230 17.00 4.18 12.87
N ASN A 231 15.85 4.43 12.24
CA ASN A 231 14.78 3.47 12.08
C ASN A 231 13.84 3.85 10.94
N ALA A 232 13.40 2.85 10.16
CA ALA A 232 12.35 3.00 9.17
C ALA A 232 11.74 1.63 8.79
N VAL A 233 10.67 1.70 8.00
CA VAL A 233 10.12 0.58 7.23
C VAL A 233 10.28 0.95 5.76
N LEU A 234 10.88 0.06 4.96
CA LEU A 234 10.84 0.15 3.50
C LEU A 234 10.02 -1.03 3.01
N SER A 235 8.98 -0.77 2.22
CA SER A 235 8.04 -1.81 1.78
C SER A 235 7.87 -1.78 0.27
N LEU A 236 7.88 -2.95 -0.34
CA LEU A 236 7.47 -3.20 -1.72
C LEU A 236 6.05 -3.77 -1.74
N TYR A 237 5.32 -3.40 -2.77
CA TYR A 237 3.98 -3.89 -3.05
C TYR A 237 3.91 -4.38 -4.49
N GLU A 238 3.22 -5.51 -4.72
CA GLU A 238 2.97 -6.01 -6.09
C GLU A 238 2.13 -5.02 -6.92
N GLN A 239 1.24 -4.31 -6.23
CA GLN A 239 0.45 -3.22 -6.76
C GLN A 239 0.30 -2.15 -5.67
N ALA A 240 0.34 -0.87 -6.04
CA ALA A 240 0.25 0.27 -5.11
C ALA A 240 -0.85 0.21 -4.02
N ASP A 241 -1.98 -0.43 -4.30
CA ASP A 241 -3.12 -0.65 -3.40
C ASP A 241 -3.33 -2.14 -3.04
N GLY A 242 -2.36 -2.99 -3.36
CA GLY A 242 -2.30 -4.42 -3.08
C GLY A 242 -1.65 -4.74 -1.73
N PRO A 243 -1.30 -6.02 -1.50
CA PRO A 243 -0.55 -6.44 -0.32
C PRO A 243 0.95 -6.08 -0.43
N ILE A 244 1.62 -5.99 0.72
CA ILE A 244 3.08 -5.92 0.79
C ILE A 244 3.64 -7.22 0.23
N SER A 245 4.54 -7.11 -0.74
CA SER A 245 5.26 -8.25 -1.33
C SER A 245 6.55 -8.57 -0.58
N ASP A 246 7.23 -7.53 -0.09
CA ASP A 246 8.48 -7.65 0.65
C ASP A 246 8.70 -6.38 1.48
N CYS A 247 9.44 -6.47 2.58
CA CYS A 247 9.83 -5.30 3.34
C CYS A 247 11.15 -5.50 4.09
N ILE A 248 11.76 -4.39 4.50
CA ILE A 248 12.79 -4.39 5.52
C ILE A 248 12.41 -3.41 6.61
N ILE A 249 12.53 -3.88 7.85
CA ILE A 249 12.38 -3.05 9.03
C ILE A 249 13.73 -2.95 9.72
N TYR A 250 14.21 -1.73 9.92
CA TYR A 250 15.45 -1.50 10.65
C TYR A 250 15.24 -0.51 11.79
N SER A 251 15.99 -0.73 12.88
CA SER A 251 15.96 0.09 14.08
C SER A 251 17.19 -0.18 14.94
N ASN A 252 17.93 0.86 15.32
CA ASN A 252 18.97 0.77 16.37
C ASN A 252 18.43 1.05 17.79
N ARG A 253 17.10 1.20 17.91
CA ARG A 253 16.42 1.36 19.19
C ARG A 253 16.20 0.01 19.87
N THR A 254 15.87 0.06 21.15
CA THR A 254 15.47 -1.09 21.97
C THR A 254 14.14 -0.80 22.64
N ASN A 255 13.46 -1.82 23.14
CA ASN A 255 12.26 -1.67 23.96
C ASN A 255 12.54 -0.84 25.24
N ASP A 256 13.79 -0.81 25.70
CA ASP A 256 14.22 0.03 26.83
C ASP A 256 14.55 1.47 26.42
N SER A 257 14.58 1.78 25.12
CA SER A 257 14.86 3.15 24.63
C SER A 257 13.75 4.14 24.99
N ASP A 258 12.50 3.69 25.06
CA ASP A 258 11.35 4.45 25.57
C ASP A 258 10.17 3.50 25.87
N THR A 259 9.35 3.81 26.87
CA THR A 259 8.07 3.14 27.13
C THR A 259 6.96 3.57 26.17
N THR A 260 7.13 4.69 25.46
CA THR A 260 6.17 5.21 24.48
C THR A 260 6.35 4.52 23.12
N TYR A 261 5.25 4.34 22.39
CA TYR A 261 5.25 3.80 21.02
C TYR A 261 5.98 2.45 20.87
N ARG A 262 5.90 1.61 21.91
CA ARG A 262 6.54 0.28 21.96
C ARG A 262 8.07 0.32 21.73
N GLY A 263 8.73 1.41 22.13
CA GLY A 263 10.18 1.57 21.98
C GLY A 263 10.63 2.16 20.63
N PHE A 264 9.73 2.29 19.64
CA PHE A 264 10.04 2.85 18.31
C PHE A 264 10.18 4.38 18.27
N GLY A 265 9.81 5.07 19.36
CA GLY A 265 10.08 6.49 19.57
C GLY A 265 9.11 7.47 18.92
N THR A 266 8.42 7.12 17.83
CA THR A 266 7.39 8.00 17.22
C THR A 266 6.09 7.26 16.92
N SER A 267 4.97 7.99 16.95
CA SER A 267 3.66 7.45 16.55
C SER A 267 3.62 7.04 15.08
N ARG A 268 4.36 7.76 14.23
CA ARG A 268 4.49 7.45 12.80
C ARG A 268 5.16 6.11 12.57
N MET A 269 6.32 5.87 13.19
CA MET A 269 7.00 4.58 13.10
C MET A 269 6.11 3.46 13.64
N LEU A 270 5.41 3.69 14.76
CA LEU A 270 4.45 2.70 15.27
C LEU A 270 3.33 2.39 14.26
N ALA A 271 2.79 3.40 13.57
CA ALA A 271 1.76 3.18 12.56
C ALA A 271 2.28 2.34 11.37
N TRP A 272 3.54 2.52 10.97
CA TRP A 272 4.18 1.67 9.96
C TRP A 272 4.33 0.23 10.44
N ILE A 273 4.79 0.04 11.69
CA ILE A 273 4.92 -1.29 12.29
C ILE A 273 3.56 -1.99 12.39
N GLU A 274 2.52 -1.30 12.86
CA GLU A 274 1.17 -1.87 12.99
C GLU A 274 0.57 -2.26 11.63
N ALA A 275 0.89 -1.52 10.56
CA ALA A 275 0.50 -1.88 9.20
C ALA A 275 1.20 -3.17 8.73
N VAL A 276 2.52 -3.28 8.91
CA VAL A 276 3.27 -4.51 8.57
C VAL A 276 2.80 -5.71 9.40
N GLU A 277 2.60 -5.53 10.71
CA GLU A 277 2.05 -6.57 11.61
C GLU A 277 0.68 -7.06 11.11
N SER A 278 -0.17 -6.16 10.61
CA SER A 278 -1.51 -6.52 10.15
C SER A 278 -1.51 -7.40 8.89
N GLU A 279 -0.46 -7.31 8.07
CA GLU A 279 -0.28 -8.11 6.87
C GLU A 279 0.49 -9.42 7.14
N ASN A 280 1.12 -9.56 8.32
CA ASN A 280 1.93 -10.73 8.72
C ASN A 280 3.09 -11.02 7.74
N VAL A 281 3.75 -9.97 7.25
CA VAL A 281 4.87 -10.04 6.29
C VAL A 281 6.24 -9.82 6.94
N TRP A 282 6.31 -9.90 8.28
CA TRP A 282 7.56 -9.86 9.04
C TRP A 282 7.46 -10.73 10.29
N GLU A 283 8.39 -11.66 10.43
CA GLU A 283 8.49 -12.60 11.55
C GLU A 283 8.99 -11.90 12.81
N THR A 284 8.37 -12.24 13.94
CA THR A 284 8.68 -11.64 15.24
C THR A 284 8.88 -12.72 16.29
N ALA A 285 9.73 -12.46 17.29
CA ALA A 285 9.97 -13.43 18.37
C ALA A 285 8.79 -13.51 19.37
N GLY A 286 7.83 -12.59 19.31
CA GLY A 286 6.77 -12.41 20.29
C GLY A 286 5.38 -12.29 19.69
N SER A 287 4.44 -11.74 20.47
CA SER A 287 3.08 -11.46 19.99
C SER A 287 2.94 -10.14 19.26
N LEU A 288 3.96 -9.28 19.37
CA LEU A 288 4.04 -7.96 18.77
C LEU A 288 5.49 -7.71 18.37
N LEU A 289 5.66 -7.02 17.25
CA LEU A 289 6.92 -6.56 16.69
C LEU A 289 7.56 -5.52 17.62
N ARG A 290 8.84 -5.74 17.93
CA ARG A 290 9.64 -4.86 18.78
C ARG A 290 10.88 -4.38 18.03
N PRO A 291 11.53 -3.29 18.51
CA PRO A 291 12.77 -2.83 17.90
C PRO A 291 13.84 -3.93 17.77
N GLU A 292 13.88 -4.89 18.69
CA GLU A 292 14.81 -6.03 18.65
C GLU A 292 14.51 -7.03 17.53
N ASP A 293 13.31 -7.05 16.96
CA ASP A 293 12.95 -7.89 15.81
C ASP A 293 13.39 -7.27 14.47
N CYS A 294 13.89 -6.02 14.51
CA CYS A 294 14.33 -5.28 13.33
C CYS A 294 15.82 -5.51 13.05
N VAL A 295 16.25 -5.21 11.82
CA VAL A 295 17.68 -5.12 11.47
C VAL A 295 18.29 -3.95 12.23
N ASN A 296 19.43 -4.15 12.91
CA ASN A 296 20.15 -3.05 13.55
C ASN A 296 21.04 -2.36 12.50
N PRO A 297 20.78 -1.09 12.13
CA PRO A 297 21.58 -0.38 11.15
C PRO A 297 22.93 0.14 11.72
N ASP A 298 23.21 -0.03 13.02
CA ASP A 298 24.46 0.42 13.62
C ASP A 298 25.68 -0.25 12.95
N GLY A 299 26.53 0.57 12.34
CA GLY A 299 27.66 0.12 11.53
C GLY A 299 27.45 0.30 10.03
N SER A 300 26.20 0.48 9.57
CA SER A 300 25.89 0.91 8.22
C SER A 300 26.39 2.35 8.00
N THR A 301 26.94 2.59 6.82
CA THR A 301 27.44 3.90 6.37
C THR A 301 27.38 3.96 4.85
N GLY A 302 27.63 5.13 4.25
CA GLY A 302 27.76 5.22 2.79
C GLY A 302 28.76 4.25 2.14
N THR A 303 29.69 3.63 2.88
CA THR A 303 30.59 2.60 2.30
C THR A 303 30.33 1.18 2.83
N ARG A 304 29.30 0.99 3.66
CA ARG A 304 28.91 -0.27 4.31
C ARG A 304 27.39 -0.40 4.21
N SER A 305 26.93 -1.07 3.17
CA SER A 305 25.51 -1.34 2.92
C SER A 305 24.98 -2.43 3.84
N ILE A 306 23.66 -2.54 3.90
CA ILE A 306 22.94 -3.64 4.51
C ILE A 306 22.49 -4.55 3.37
N ASN A 307 23.01 -5.78 3.35
CA ASN A 307 22.76 -6.77 2.30
C ASN A 307 21.82 -7.83 2.83
N ARG A 308 20.96 -8.34 1.95
CA ARG A 308 20.31 -9.62 2.16
C ARG A 308 21.30 -10.76 1.91
N ALA A 309 21.18 -11.87 2.62
CA ALA A 309 22.04 -13.04 2.49
C ALA A 309 21.96 -13.67 1.09
N TRP A 310 23.10 -14.16 0.58
CA TRP A 310 23.21 -14.81 -0.72
C TRP A 310 23.63 -16.30 -0.63
N PRO A 311 23.10 -17.23 -1.45
CA PRO A 311 21.97 -17.06 -2.37
C PRO A 311 20.72 -16.61 -1.62
N TYR A 312 19.89 -15.82 -2.30
CA TYR A 312 18.68 -15.23 -1.74
C TYR A 312 17.89 -16.25 -0.90
N GLN A 313 17.72 -15.93 0.39
CA GLN A 313 16.88 -16.64 1.33
C GLN A 313 16.00 -15.63 2.03
N ASP A 314 14.71 -15.97 2.12
CA ASP A 314 13.72 -15.13 2.76
C ASP A 314 13.07 -15.90 3.90
N THR A 315 13.22 -15.35 5.09
CA THR A 315 12.54 -15.81 6.29
C THR A 315 11.61 -14.73 6.82
N ASP A 316 11.35 -13.69 6.02
CA ASP A 316 10.60 -12.49 6.40
C ASP A 316 11.14 -11.90 7.70
N SER A 317 12.47 -11.93 7.92
CA SER A 317 13.02 -11.57 9.22
C SER A 317 14.35 -10.82 9.14
N LYS A 318 14.73 -10.19 10.24
CA LYS A 318 16.05 -9.54 10.36
C LYS A 318 17.24 -10.47 10.10
N ASN A 319 17.05 -11.80 10.19
CA ASN A 319 18.13 -12.77 10.01
C ASN A 319 18.53 -12.91 8.55
N ASP A 320 17.70 -12.41 7.63
CA ASP A 320 18.01 -12.39 6.20
C ASP A 320 19.04 -11.31 5.87
N TRP A 321 19.37 -10.42 6.81
CA TRP A 321 20.14 -9.21 6.55
C TRP A 321 21.41 -9.11 7.39
N HIS A 322 22.48 -8.57 6.80
CA HIS A 322 23.74 -8.26 7.48
C HIS A 322 24.38 -7.00 6.90
N ILE A 323 25.23 -6.34 7.69
CA ILE A 323 26.03 -5.21 7.21
C ILE A 323 27.33 -5.75 6.61
N VAL A 324 27.69 -5.30 5.42
CA VAL A 324 28.95 -5.67 4.75
C VAL A 324 30.10 -4.74 5.17
N PRO A 325 31.36 -5.19 5.11
CA PRO A 325 32.53 -4.35 5.35
C PRO A 325 32.64 -3.18 4.36
N THR A 326 33.56 -2.25 4.64
CA THR A 326 33.84 -1.12 3.75
C THR A 326 34.24 -1.61 2.35
N LEU A 327 33.59 -1.09 1.31
CA LEU A 327 33.71 -1.53 -0.09
C LEU A 327 33.10 -2.92 -0.38
N GLY A 328 32.28 -3.44 0.52
CA GLY A 328 31.55 -4.70 0.34
C GLY A 328 30.20 -4.56 -0.36
N ALA A 329 29.80 -3.34 -0.75
CA ALA A 329 28.58 -3.10 -1.50
C ALA A 329 28.63 -3.77 -2.87
N SER A 330 27.51 -4.37 -3.29
CA SER A 330 27.43 -5.31 -4.42
C SER A 330 26.34 -4.95 -5.43
N PHE A 331 26.00 -3.67 -5.55
CA PHE A 331 25.01 -3.19 -6.51
C PHE A 331 25.25 -3.70 -7.94
N GLY A 332 24.21 -4.29 -8.54
CA GLY A 332 24.19 -4.90 -9.86
C GLY A 332 24.85 -6.29 -9.94
N GLU A 333 25.17 -6.90 -8.81
CA GLU A 333 25.85 -8.19 -8.72
C GLU A 333 25.29 -9.06 -7.57
N ASP A 334 25.78 -10.30 -7.46
CA ASP A 334 25.46 -11.19 -6.34
C ASP A 334 25.87 -10.56 -5.00
N ASN A 335 24.96 -10.57 -4.01
CA ASN A 335 25.22 -9.97 -2.71
C ASN A 335 26.45 -10.55 -2.00
N SER A 336 27.27 -9.69 -1.43
CA SER A 336 28.37 -10.12 -0.55
C SER A 336 27.84 -10.75 0.74
N ASN A 337 28.38 -11.91 1.10
CA ASN A 337 28.14 -12.59 2.38
C ASN A 337 29.18 -12.24 3.45
N GLU A 338 30.10 -11.31 3.17
CA GLU A 338 31.04 -10.84 4.18
C GLU A 338 30.29 -10.03 5.24
N VAL A 339 30.51 -10.37 6.51
CA VAL A 339 29.84 -9.70 7.63
C VAL A 339 30.82 -8.75 8.30
N TYR A 340 30.42 -7.48 8.42
CA TYR A 340 31.14 -6.48 9.18
C TYR A 340 31.20 -6.86 10.66
N ALA A 341 32.42 -6.90 11.20
CA ALA A 341 32.67 -7.02 12.64
C ALA A 341 33.28 -5.70 13.15
N PRO A 342 32.67 -5.04 14.16
CA PRO A 342 33.10 -3.73 14.64
C PRO A 342 34.41 -3.70 15.43
#